data_AF-A0A940W6Y9-F1
#
_entry.id   AF-A0A940W6Y9-F1
#
_cell.length_a   1.000
_cell.length_b   1.000
_cell.length_c   1.000
_cell.angle_alpha   90.00
_cell.angle_beta   90.00
_cell.angle_gamma   90.00
#
_symmetry.space_group_name_H-M   'P 1'
#
loop_
_entity.id
_entity.type
_entity.pdbx_description
1 polymer ?
#
loop_
_entity_poly.entity_id
_entity_poly.type
_entity_poly.pdbx_seq_one_letter_code
_entity_poly.pdbx_strand_id
1 'polypeptide(L)'
;MVRRAYIRKVEDRLARLENKIDTFRKQMPTPVGDIGDRIGQEVRDFQVKAEAVRKKIRAVEEAEASAWGRLKSSVEEGLKELGKVVDEAVERFRRTGTG
;
A
#
# COMPACT_ATOMS: atom_id res chain seq x y z
N MET A 1 12.77 15.47 -17.00
CA MET A 1 12.82 13.98 -16.99
C MET A 1 12.68 13.36 -15.60
N VAL A 2 13.26 13.93 -14.54
CA VAL A 2 13.24 13.35 -13.17
C VAL A 2 11.82 13.13 -12.60
N ARG A 3 10.88 14.02 -12.91
CA ARG A 3 9.49 13.99 -12.42
C ARG A 3 8.72 12.72 -12.85
N ARG A 4 8.69 12.45 -14.16
CA ARG A 4 8.04 11.26 -14.74
C ARG A 4 8.69 9.96 -14.27
N ALA A 5 10.02 9.92 -14.19
CA ALA A 5 10.74 8.75 -13.69
C ALA A 5 10.40 8.47 -12.23
N TYR A 6 10.27 9.51 -11.41
CA TYR A 6 9.83 9.37 -10.02
C TYR A 6 8.38 8.87 -9.93
N ILE A 7 7.43 9.47 -10.67
CA ILE A 7 6.02 9.05 -10.68
C ILE A 7 5.93 7.56 -11.04
N ARG A 8 6.58 7.14 -12.12
CA ARG A 8 6.60 5.75 -12.55
C ARG A 8 7.18 4.81 -11.48
N LYS A 9 8.28 5.19 -10.82
CA LYS A 9 8.87 4.40 -9.72
C LYS A 9 7.90 4.23 -8.55
N VAL A 10 7.15 5.28 -8.23
CA VAL A 10 6.15 5.26 -7.15
C VAL A 10 4.96 4.39 -7.55
N GLU A 11 4.45 4.52 -8.76
CA GLU A 11 3.38 3.67 -9.30
C GLU A 11 3.78 2.20 -9.30
N ASP A 12 4.99 1.87 -9.76
CA ASP A 12 5.52 0.50 -9.73
C ASP A 12 5.64 -0.05 -8.29
N ARG A 13 5.90 0.82 -7.32
CA ARG A 13 5.99 0.43 -5.91
C ARG A 13 4.59 0.23 -5.31
N LEU A 14 3.64 1.08 -5.66
CA LEU A 14 2.24 0.93 -5.27
C LEU A 14 1.64 -0.36 -5.85
N ALA A 15 1.85 -0.61 -7.15
CA ALA A 15 1.38 -1.83 -7.81
C ALA A 15 1.98 -3.10 -7.18
N ARG A 16 3.25 -3.07 -6.75
CA ARG A 16 3.86 -4.17 -6.00
C ARG A 16 3.20 -4.40 -4.64
N LEU A 17 2.84 -3.34 -3.93
CA LEU A 17 2.12 -3.45 -2.65
C LEU A 17 0.70 -3.99 -2.88
N GLU A 18 -0.02 -3.50 -3.90
CA GLU A 18 -1.34 -4.00 -4.28
C GLU A 18 -1.29 -5.50 -4.65
N ASN A 19 -0.29 -5.93 -5.43
CA ASN A 19 -0.09 -7.35 -5.72
C ASN A 19 0.21 -8.16 -4.47
N LYS A 20 0.95 -7.62 -3.51
CA LYS A 20 1.24 -8.29 -2.23
C LYS A 20 -0.02 -8.44 -1.39
N ILE A 21 -0.88 -7.43 -1.37
CA ILE A 21 -2.20 -7.45 -0.71
C ILE A 21 -3.11 -8.48 -1.38
N ASP A 22 -3.17 -8.54 -2.71
CA ASP A 22 -4.00 -9.52 -3.42
C ASP A 22 -3.46 -10.95 -3.26
N THR A 23 -2.14 -11.12 -3.29
CA THR A 23 -1.49 -12.40 -2.98
C THR A 23 -1.79 -12.83 -1.55
N PHE A 24 -1.68 -11.92 -0.59
CA PHE A 24 -2.06 -12.16 0.80
C PHE A 24 -3.52 -12.62 0.87
N ARG A 25 -4.44 -11.89 0.22
CA ARG A 25 -5.86 -12.25 0.10
C ARG A 25 -6.09 -13.66 -0.45
N LYS A 26 -5.36 -14.05 -1.49
CA LYS A 26 -5.50 -15.35 -2.17
C LYS A 26 -4.86 -16.51 -1.42
N GLN A 27 -3.77 -16.27 -0.70
CA GLN A 27 -3.09 -17.30 0.11
C GLN A 27 -3.87 -17.66 1.36
N MET A 28 -4.92 -16.90 1.69
CA MET A 28 -5.81 -17.26 2.78
C MET A 28 -6.83 -18.32 2.32
N PRO A 29 -6.90 -19.47 3.00
CA PRO A 29 -8.08 -20.32 2.89
C PRO A 29 -9.29 -19.50 3.34
N THR A 30 -10.47 -19.70 2.73
CA THR A 30 -11.70 -18.94 3.02
C THR A 30 -11.83 -18.75 4.53
N PRO A 31 -11.56 -17.54 5.05
CA PRO A 31 -11.31 -17.42 6.46
C PRO A 31 -12.67 -17.46 7.16
N VAL A 32 -12.87 -18.48 8.00
CA VAL A 32 -14.12 -18.71 8.72
C VAL A 32 -14.01 -18.03 10.09
N GLY A 33 -14.98 -17.20 10.45
CA GLY A 33 -15.04 -16.50 11.73
C GLY A 33 -14.15 -15.25 11.83
N ASP A 34 -13.79 -14.85 13.05
CA ASP A 34 -13.13 -13.58 13.38
C ASP A 34 -11.82 -13.30 12.62
N ILE A 35 -11.10 -14.35 12.19
CA ILE A 35 -9.88 -14.21 11.40
C ILE A 35 -10.20 -13.64 10.01
N GLY A 36 -11.34 -14.03 9.42
CA GLY A 36 -11.77 -13.53 8.12
C GLY A 36 -12.21 -12.09 8.15
N ASP A 37 -12.94 -11.72 9.19
CA ASP A 37 -13.39 -10.33 9.38
C ASP A 37 -12.21 -9.39 9.62
N ARG A 38 -11.26 -9.80 10.49
CA ARG A 38 -10.07 -9.00 10.79
C ARG A 38 -9.21 -8.78 9.56
N ILE A 39 -9.00 -9.82 8.76
CA ILE A 39 -8.18 -9.69 7.57
C ILE A 39 -8.92 -8.96 6.44
N GLY A 40 -10.22 -9.18 6.29
CA GLY A 40 -11.05 -8.39 5.39
C GLY A 40 -10.99 -6.89 5.74
N GLN A 41 -10.90 -6.56 7.02
CA GLN A 41 -10.68 -5.19 7.49
C GLN A 41 -9.27 -4.68 7.17
N GLU A 42 -8.21 -5.46 7.43
CA GLU A 42 -6.84 -5.07 7.06
C GLU A 42 -6.68 -4.84 5.54
N VAL A 43 -7.28 -5.69 4.70
CA VAL A 43 -7.28 -5.52 3.24
C VAL A 43 -7.99 -4.23 2.83
N ARG A 44 -9.15 -3.93 3.43
CA ARG A 44 -9.86 -2.66 3.18
C ARG A 44 -9.04 -1.45 3.60
N ASP A 45 -8.40 -1.50 4.76
CA ASP A 45 -7.53 -0.44 5.25
C ASP A 45 -6.33 -0.21 4.33
N PHE A 46 -5.74 -1.29 3.79
CA PHE A 46 -4.67 -1.19 2.80
C PHE A 46 -5.15 -0.58 1.48
N GLN A 47 -6.36 -0.92 1.02
CA GLN A 47 -6.94 -0.32 -0.18
C GLN A 47 -7.20 1.19 0.01
N VAL A 48 -7.72 1.61 1.17
CA VAL A 48 -7.92 3.02 1.49
C VAL A 48 -6.58 3.78 1.50
N LYS A 49 -5.55 3.21 2.12
CA LYS A 49 -4.19 3.79 2.13
C LYS A 49 -3.59 3.85 0.72
N ALA A 50 -3.74 2.80 -0.08
CA ALA A 50 -3.29 2.76 -1.46
C ALA A 50 -3.97 3.84 -2.32
N GLU A 51 -5.28 4.03 -2.16
CA GLU A 51 -6.02 5.08 -2.85
C GLU A 51 -5.56 6.48 -2.43
N ALA A 52 -5.31 6.68 -1.13
CA ALA A 52 -4.77 7.94 -0.62
C ALA A 52 -3.39 8.26 -1.23
N VAL A 53 -2.51 7.26 -1.32
CA VAL A 53 -1.21 7.40 -2.01
C VAL A 53 -1.43 7.74 -3.48
N ARG A 54 -2.36 7.07 -4.17
CA ARG A 54 -2.68 7.34 -5.59
C ARG A 54 -3.19 8.75 -5.84
N LYS A 55 -4.05 9.27 -4.96
CA LYS A 55 -4.51 10.67 -4.98
C LYS A 55 -3.33 11.63 -4.81
N LYS A 56 -2.41 11.33 -3.90
CA LYS A 56 -1.18 12.12 -3.73
C LYS A 56 -0.28 12.06 -4.96
N ILE A 57 -0.16 10.91 -5.65
CA ILE A 57 0.59 10.79 -6.91
C ILE A 57 0.02 11.70 -8.00
N ARG A 58 -1.31 11.74 -8.15
CA ARG A 58 -1.96 12.65 -9.11
C ARG A 58 -1.73 14.12 -8.76
N ALA A 59 -1.86 14.48 -7.49
CA ALA A 59 -1.51 15.82 -7.03
C ALA A 59 -0.03 16.15 -7.27
N VAL A 60 0.86 15.16 -7.09
CA VAL A 60 2.28 15.23 -7.43
C VAL A 60 2.47 15.39 -8.94
N GLU A 61 1.61 14.87 -9.81
CA GLU A 61 1.70 15.05 -11.26
C GLU A 61 1.27 16.47 -11.68
N GLU A 62 0.20 16.99 -11.08
CA GLU A 62 -0.40 18.29 -11.38
C GLU A 62 0.29 19.48 -10.70
N ALA A 63 1.07 19.24 -9.64
CA ALA A 63 1.67 20.31 -8.84
C ALA A 63 2.66 21.22 -9.58
N GLU A 64 2.81 22.44 -9.11
CA GLU A 64 3.92 23.31 -9.51
C GLU A 64 5.23 22.89 -8.81
N ALA A 65 6.37 23.36 -9.34
CA ALA A 65 7.70 22.99 -8.84
C ALA A 65 7.93 23.27 -7.35
N SER A 66 7.25 24.30 -6.81
CA SER A 66 7.29 24.70 -5.40
C SER A 66 6.61 23.69 -4.46
N ALA A 67 5.55 23.03 -4.90
CA ALA A 67 4.82 22.02 -4.12
C ALA A 67 5.35 20.59 -4.32
N TRP A 68 6.10 20.36 -5.40
CA TRP A 68 6.65 19.06 -5.78
C TRP A 68 7.44 18.38 -4.65
N GLY A 69 8.36 19.11 -4.00
CA GLY A 69 9.22 18.54 -2.95
C GLY A 69 8.43 18.05 -1.73
N ARG A 70 7.45 18.84 -1.28
CA ARG A 70 6.60 18.49 -0.13
C ARG A 70 5.69 17.31 -0.44
N LEU A 71 5.09 17.30 -1.63
CA LEU A 71 4.19 16.23 -2.04
C LEU A 71 4.96 14.92 -2.29
N LYS A 72 6.17 15.00 -2.86
CA LYS A 72 7.08 13.86 -3.00
C LYS A 72 7.34 13.18 -1.64
N SER A 73 7.74 13.94 -0.62
CA SER A 73 7.97 13.38 0.72
C SER A 73 6.71 12.72 1.27
N SER A 74 5.55 13.36 1.12
CA SER A 74 4.28 12.79 1.60
C SER A 74 3.87 11.49 0.91
N VAL A 75 4.22 11.33 -0.38
CA VAL A 75 4.04 10.08 -1.13
C VAL A 75 5.01 9.00 -0.64
N GLU A 76 6.27 9.35 -0.43
CA GLU A 76 7.28 8.40 0.08
C GLU A 76 6.93 7.89 1.49
N GLU A 77 6.45 8.78 2.35
CA GLU A 77 5.96 8.42 3.70
C GLU A 77 4.75 7.49 3.61
N GLY A 78 3.76 7.82 2.78
CA GLY A 78 2.56 6.97 2.61
C GLY A 78 2.89 5.59 2.08
N LEU A 79 3.82 5.48 1.12
CA LEU A 79 4.31 4.19 0.63
C LEU A 79 5.09 3.40 1.68
N LYS A 80 5.91 4.08 2.50
CA LYS A 80 6.67 3.45 3.58
C LYS A 80 5.73 2.89 4.64
N GLU A 81 4.73 3.67 5.03
CA GLU A 81 3.71 3.26 5.99
C GLU A 81 2.90 2.08 5.46
N LEU A 82 2.40 2.16 4.21
CA LEU A 82 1.67 1.07 3.56
C LEU A 82 2.50 -0.22 3.50
N GLY A 83 3.77 -0.12 3.11
CA GLY A 83 4.67 -1.27 3.11
C GLY A 83 4.82 -1.90 4.49
N LYS A 84 5.04 -1.08 5.52
CA LYS A 84 5.20 -1.55 6.90
C LYS A 84 3.96 -2.28 7.39
N VAL A 85 2.76 -1.72 7.20
CA VAL A 85 1.52 -2.36 7.68
C VAL A 85 1.22 -3.67 6.92
N VAL A 86 1.51 -3.73 5.61
CA VAL A 86 1.38 -4.97 4.84
C VAL A 86 2.38 -6.02 5.31
N ASP A 87 3.64 -5.63 5.55
CA ASP A 87 4.66 -6.55 6.06
C ASP A 87 4.29 -7.09 7.45
N GLU A 88 3.82 -6.23 8.35
CA GLU A 88 3.36 -6.63 9.69
C GLU A 88 2.17 -7.59 9.62
N ALA A 89 1.19 -7.34 8.76
CA ALA A 89 0.04 -8.23 8.58
C ALA A 89 0.47 -9.60 8.03
N VAL A 90 1.37 -9.62 7.05
CA VAL A 90 1.94 -10.86 6.51
C VAL A 90 2.73 -11.63 7.58
N GLU A 91 3.55 -10.94 8.38
CA GLU A 91 4.30 -11.58 9.47
C GLU A 91 3.38 -12.14 10.56
N ARG A 92 2.36 -11.38 10.96
CA ARG A 92 1.36 -11.84 11.93
C ARG A 92 0.67 -13.09 11.44
N PHE A 93 0.21 -13.08 10.20
CA PHE A 93 -0.44 -14.23 9.58
C PHE A 93 0.49 -15.46 9.56
N ARG A 94 1.75 -15.27 9.18
CA ARG A 94 2.74 -16.37 9.20
C ARG A 94 2.91 -16.96 10.59
N ARG A 95 2.90 -16.13 11.64
CA ARG A 95 2.98 -16.59 13.03
C ARG A 95 1.70 -17.30 13.49
N THR A 96 0.52 -16.84 13.11
CA THR A 96 -0.76 -17.43 13.53
C THR A 96 -1.19 -18.65 12.70
N GLY A 97 -0.67 -18.82 11.47
CA GLY A 97 -0.96 -19.96 10.60
C GLY A 97 -0.07 -21.20 10.84
N THR A 98 0.81 -21.19 11.84
CA THR A 98 1.68 -22.34 12.20
C THR A 98 1.17 -23.09 13.45
N GLY A 99 -0.10 -22.90 13.82
CA GLY A 99 -0.76 -23.60 14.93
C GLY A 99 -1.61 -24.76 14.46
#